data_AF-A0A2T5MCL6-F1
#
_entry.id   AF-A0A2T5MCL6-F1
#
_cell.length_a   1.000
_cell.length_b   1.000
_cell.length_c   1.000
_cell.angle_alpha   90.00
_cell.angle_beta   90.00
_cell.angle_gamma   90.00
#
_symmetry.space_group_name_H-M   'P 1'
#
loop_
_entity.id
_entity.type
_entity.pdbx_description
1 polymer ?
#
loop_
_entity_poly.entity_id
_entity_poly.type
_entity_poly.pdbx_seq_one_letter_code
_entity_poly.pdbx_strand_id
1 'polypeptide(L)'
;MDIVRLNGTQEFSVVGKICDRCNRRAYNDSDFGEFHEFVRIRINVGYGAKAFRDGDLMECDLCEKCAKALLGPYLRTIATFESRCQAIAAQTQLADGEASSGKIIWSLLDDLSASNSGESEPQ
;
A
#
# COMPACT_ATOMS: atom_id res chain seq x y z
N MET A 1 -12.52 -2.72 7.68
CA MET A 1 -13.70 -3.46 7.19
C MET A 1 -14.08 -3.07 5.75
N ASP A 2 -14.51 -4.02 4.90
CA ASP A 2 -14.97 -3.75 3.53
C ASP A 2 -16.44 -3.31 3.45
N ILE A 3 -16.74 -2.36 2.55
CA ILE A 3 -18.09 -1.98 2.12
C ILE A 3 -18.33 -2.66 0.79
N VAL A 4 -19.32 -3.55 0.73
CA VAL A 4 -19.63 -4.35 -0.46
C VAL A 4 -20.94 -3.92 -1.11
N ARG A 5 -20.98 -3.95 -2.44
CA ARG A 5 -22.20 -3.81 -3.24
C ARG A 5 -22.52 -5.15 -3.89
N LEU A 6 -23.80 -5.53 -3.82
CA LEU A 6 -24.37 -6.65 -4.56
C LEU A 6 -24.76 -6.18 -5.96
N ASN A 7 -24.24 -6.87 -6.98
CA ASN A 7 -24.65 -6.65 -8.36
C ASN A 7 -25.78 -7.63 -8.75
N GLY A 8 -26.46 -7.37 -9.86
CA GLY A 8 -27.65 -8.12 -10.31
C GLY A 8 -27.45 -9.64 -10.52
N THR A 9 -26.21 -10.12 -10.47
CA THR A 9 -25.79 -11.52 -10.61
C THR A 9 -25.42 -12.20 -9.28
N GLN A 10 -25.72 -11.60 -8.12
CA GLN A 10 -25.23 -12.04 -6.79
C GLN A 10 -23.70 -11.96 -6.60
N GLU A 11 -23.01 -11.19 -7.45
CA GLU A 11 -21.60 -10.91 -7.29
C GLU A 11 -21.39 -9.75 -6.30
N PHE A 12 -20.48 -9.93 -5.35
CA PHE A 12 -20.10 -8.89 -4.39
C PHE A 12 -18.86 -8.15 -4.89
N SER A 13 -18.95 -6.84 -5.08
CA SER A 13 -17.79 -5.99 -5.33
C SER A 13 -17.49 -5.10 -4.12
N VAL A 14 -16.20 -4.95 -3.80
CA VAL A 14 -15.77 -4.00 -2.77
C VAL A 14 -15.84 -2.60 -3.36
N VAL A 15 -16.70 -1.76 -2.80
CA VAL A 15 -16.92 -0.37 -3.24
C VAL A 15 -16.40 0.65 -2.25
N GLY A 16 -15.97 0.21 -1.06
CA GLY A 16 -15.36 1.09 -0.07
C GLY A 16 -14.70 0.31 1.06
N LYS A 17 -14.00 1.04 1.93
CA LYS A 17 -13.33 0.51 3.13
C LYS A 17 -13.60 1.42 4.31
N ILE A 18 -13.57 0.85 5.50
CA ILE A 18 -13.73 1.53 6.79
C ILE A 18 -12.49 1.26 7.64
N CYS A 19 -11.90 2.32 8.20
CA CYS A 19 -10.76 2.20 9.11
C CYS A 19 -11.24 1.79 10.50
N ASP A 20 -10.67 0.72 11.06
CA ASP A 20 -11.12 0.15 12.33
C ASP A 20 -10.73 1.03 13.55
N ARG A 21 -9.77 1.96 13.39
CA ARG A 21 -9.38 2.92 14.44
C ARG A 21 -10.25 4.18 14.45
N CYS A 22 -10.35 4.87 13.32
CA CYS A 22 -10.98 6.20 13.24
C CYS A 22 -12.36 6.19 12.57
N ASN A 23 -12.84 5.03 12.13
CA ASN A 23 -14.10 4.86 11.40
C ASN A 23 -14.22 5.66 10.10
N ARG A 24 -13.10 6.19 9.57
CA ARG A 24 -13.06 6.85 8.27
C ARG A 24 -13.50 5.88 7.19
N ARG A 25 -14.40 6.33 6.31
CA ARG A 25 -14.86 5.59 5.14
C ARG A 25 -14.22 6.19 3.90
N ALA A 26 -13.70 5.34 3.03
CA ALA A 26 -13.21 5.74 1.71
C ALA A 26 -13.91 4.87 0.66
N TYR A 27 -14.50 5.49 -0.34
CA TYR A 27 -15.19 4.79 -1.43
C TYR A 27 -14.34 4.82 -2.70
N ASN A 28 -14.40 3.74 -3.47
CA ASN A 28 -13.62 3.60 -4.71
C ASN A 28 -13.94 4.72 -5.73
N ASP A 29 -15.21 5.13 -5.81
CA ASP A 29 -15.67 6.08 -6.82
C ASP A 29 -15.36 7.55 -6.46
N SER A 30 -15.34 7.90 -5.17
CA SER A 30 -15.16 9.29 -4.69
C SER A 30 -13.80 9.56 -4.07
N ASP A 31 -13.17 8.54 -3.49
CA ASP A 31 -11.96 8.64 -2.67
C ASP A 31 -10.88 7.68 -3.18
N PHE A 32 -10.74 7.57 -4.50
CA PHE A 32 -9.91 6.56 -5.17
C PHE A 32 -8.50 6.46 -4.56
N GLY A 33 -7.79 7.58 -4.40
CA GLY A 33 -6.45 7.59 -3.79
C GLY A 33 -6.46 6.99 -2.38
N GLU A 34 -7.26 7.56 -1.48
CA GLU A 34 -7.33 7.09 -0.09
C GLU A 34 -7.79 5.63 0.00
N PHE A 35 -8.72 5.19 -0.85
CA PHE A 35 -9.21 3.81 -0.88
C PHE A 35 -8.10 2.80 -1.17
N HIS A 36 -7.14 3.17 -2.04
CA HIS A 36 -5.99 2.34 -2.41
C HIS A 36 -4.85 2.39 -1.38
N GLU A 37 -4.83 3.37 -0.49
CA GLU A 37 -3.80 3.55 0.54
C GLU A 37 -4.10 2.82 1.87
N PHE A 38 -5.23 2.13 1.97
CA PHE A 38 -5.55 1.34 3.16
C PHE A 38 -4.57 0.18 3.36
N VAL A 39 -4.10 0.01 4.60
CA VAL A 39 -3.27 -1.10 5.02
C VAL A 39 -4.17 -2.16 5.69
N ARG A 40 -4.21 -3.36 5.11
CA ARG A 40 -4.85 -4.54 5.70
C ARG A 40 -3.80 -5.43 6.35
N ILE A 41 -4.01 -5.74 7.63
CA ILE A 41 -3.21 -6.69 8.39
C ILE A 41 -4.08 -7.91 8.65
N ARG A 42 -3.59 -9.09 8.29
CA ARG A 42 -4.23 -10.37 8.59
C ARG A 42 -3.19 -11.32 9.17
N ILE A 43 -3.38 -11.75 10.41
CA ILE A 43 -2.40 -12.55 11.15
C ILE A 43 -3.07 -13.74 11.83
N ASN A 44 -2.39 -14.88 11.82
CA ASN A 44 -2.71 -16.00 12.70
C ASN A 44 -1.93 -15.81 14.00
N VAL A 45 -2.65 -15.77 15.12
CA VAL A 45 -2.04 -15.64 16.44
C VAL A 45 -1.31 -16.93 16.79
N GLY A 46 -0.06 -16.79 17.20
CA GLY A 46 0.78 -17.92 17.63
C GLY A 46 0.26 -18.59 18.91
N TYR A 47 0.75 -19.80 19.17
CA TYR A 47 0.43 -20.55 20.38
C TYR A 47 1.18 -20.01 21.61
N GLY A 48 0.56 -20.06 22.79
CA GLY A 48 1.09 -19.50 24.03
C GLY A 48 0.97 -17.97 24.13
N ALA A 49 0.14 -17.34 23.30
CA ALA A 49 -0.09 -15.90 23.35
C ALA A 49 -0.90 -15.55 24.61
N LYS A 50 -0.36 -14.64 25.44
CA LYS A 50 -1.07 -14.20 26.67
C LYS A 50 -2.09 -13.10 26.41
N ALA A 51 -1.85 -12.27 25.40
CA ALA A 51 -2.69 -11.11 25.08
C ALA A 51 -3.84 -11.46 24.13
N PHE A 52 -3.73 -12.57 23.41
CA PHE A 52 -4.64 -13.00 22.36
C PHE A 52 -4.87 -14.51 22.49
N ARG A 53 -6.04 -15.00 22.08
CA ARG A 53 -6.31 -16.44 22.15
C ARG A 53 -5.52 -17.17 21.06
N ASP A 54 -4.90 -18.28 21.46
CA ASP A 54 -4.13 -19.14 20.58
C ASP A 54 -4.94 -19.58 19.35
N GLY A 55 -4.32 -19.48 18.17
CA GLY A 55 -4.91 -19.94 16.91
C GLY A 55 -5.98 -19.00 16.32
N ASP A 56 -6.27 -17.87 16.95
CA ASP A 56 -7.19 -16.89 16.38
C ASP A 56 -6.63 -16.26 15.10
N LEU A 57 -7.52 -16.08 14.13
CA LEU A 57 -7.26 -15.26 12.95
C LEU A 57 -7.72 -13.83 13.25
N MET A 58 -6.80 -12.88 13.21
CA MET A 58 -7.07 -11.47 13.42
C MET A 58 -6.92 -10.68 12.14
N GLU A 59 -7.80 -9.71 11.94
CA GLU A 59 -7.78 -8.79 10.81
C GLU A 59 -7.95 -7.35 11.31
N CYS A 60 -7.29 -6.40 10.64
CA CYS A 60 -7.38 -4.98 10.92
C CYS A 60 -7.14 -4.18 9.64
N ASP A 61 -8.02 -3.22 9.36
CA ASP A 61 -7.91 -2.27 8.25
C ASP A 61 -7.66 -0.85 8.77
N LEU A 62 -6.56 -0.24 8.34
CA LEU A 62 -6.17 1.11 8.74
C LEU A 62 -6.06 2.03 7.53
N CYS A 63 -6.60 3.25 7.64
CA CYS A 63 -6.25 4.31 6.69
C CYS A 63 -4.78 4.71 6.86
N GLU A 64 -4.18 5.30 5.83
CA GLU A 64 -2.77 5.72 5.79
C GLU A 64 -2.34 6.50 7.04
N LYS A 65 -3.13 7.50 7.46
CA LYS A 65 -2.88 8.29 8.67
C LYS A 65 -2.84 7.44 9.94
N CYS A 66 -3.77 6.49 10.09
CA CYS A 66 -3.82 5.62 11.27
C CYS A 66 -2.71 4.57 11.24
N ALA A 67 -2.39 4.03 10.07
CA ALA A 67 -1.29 3.10 9.87
C ALA A 67 0.04 3.76 10.24
N LYS A 68 0.32 4.96 9.73
CA LYS A 68 1.52 5.74 10.07
C LYS A 68 1.60 6.03 11.56
N ALA A 69 0.49 6.46 12.18
CA ALA A 69 0.49 6.81 13.59
C ALA A 69 0.64 5.61 14.54
N LEU A 70 0.06 4.45 14.23
CA LEU A 70 0.14 3.25 15.08
C LEU A 70 1.39 2.41 14.82
N LEU A 71 1.74 2.22 13.55
CA LEU A 71 2.75 1.26 13.13
C LEU A 71 4.05 1.94 12.70
N GLY A 72 3.98 3.18 12.20
CA GLY A 72 5.13 3.91 11.66
C GLY A 72 6.37 3.87 12.56
N PRO A 73 6.28 4.11 13.87
CA PRO A 73 7.44 4.03 14.78
C PRO A 73 8.09 2.63 14.87
N TYR A 74 7.38 1.57 14.51
CA TYR A 74 7.81 0.18 14.61
C TYR A 74 8.18 -0.44 13.25
N LEU A 75 7.81 0.23 12.14
CA LEU A 75 8.12 -0.22 10.79
C LEU A 75 9.54 0.18 10.41
N ARG A 76 10.23 -0.70 9.68
CA ARG A 76 11.55 -0.43 9.11
C ARG A 76 11.46 -0.42 7.60
N THR A 77 12.02 0.62 6.98
CA THR A 77 12.21 0.66 5.53
C THR A 77 13.37 -0.27 5.17
N ILE A 78 13.06 -1.40 4.55
CA ILE A 78 14.07 -2.39 4.11
C ILE A 78 14.55 -2.16 2.67
N ALA A 79 13.79 -1.41 1.87
CA ALA A 79 14.12 -1.00 0.51
C ALA A 79 13.30 0.24 0.15
N THR A 80 13.89 1.17 -0.59
CA THR A 80 13.17 2.34 -1.13
C THR A 80 12.52 2.00 -2.45
N PHE A 81 11.67 2.90 -2.95
CA PHE A 81 11.13 2.75 -4.30
C PHE A 81 12.25 2.74 -5.34
N GLU A 82 13.23 3.66 -5.25
CA GLU A 82 14.33 3.70 -6.21
C GLU A 82 15.15 2.40 -6.18
N SER A 83 15.48 1.89 -4.99
CA SER A 83 16.29 0.66 -4.90
C SER A 83 15.54 -0.56 -5.44
N ARG A 84 14.21 -0.61 -5.30
CA ARG A 84 13.37 -1.66 -5.90
C ARG A 84 13.30 -1.53 -7.43
N CYS A 85 13.12 -0.32 -7.96
CA CYS A 85 13.12 -0.07 -9.39
C CYS A 85 14.47 -0.45 -10.04
N GLN A 86 15.58 -0.07 -9.40
CA GLN A 86 16.92 -0.44 -9.84
C GLN A 86 17.14 -1.96 -9.83
N ALA A 87 16.69 -2.64 -8.77
CA ALA A 87 16.78 -4.11 -8.68
C ALA A 87 15.96 -4.81 -9.78
N ILE A 88 14.77 -4.32 -10.09
CA ILE A 88 13.93 -4.86 -11.18
C ILE A 88 14.60 -4.60 -12.54
N ALA A 89 15.05 -3.37 -12.80
CA ALA A 89 15.70 -3.00 -14.06
C ALA A 89 16.99 -3.82 -14.32
N ALA A 90 17.77 -4.09 -13.26
CA ALA A 90 18.97 -4.93 -13.36
C ALA A 90 18.65 -6.41 -13.67
N GLN A 91 17.50 -6.92 -13.22
CA GLN A 91 17.05 -8.27 -13.55
C GLN A 91 16.56 -8.39 -15.00
N THR A 92 15.94 -7.34 -15.55
CA THR A 92 15.48 -7.31 -16.95
C THR A 92 16.62 -7.19 -17.96
N GLN A 93 17.74 -6.57 -17.60
CA GLN A 93 18.93 -6.48 -18.48
C GLN A 93 19.60 -7.83 -18.78
N LEU A 94 19.29 -8.89 -18.02
CA LEU A 94 19.72 -10.26 -18.33
C LEU A 94 18.75 -11.01 -19.25
N ALA A 95 17.54 -10.48 -19.45
CA ALA A 95 16.47 -11.15 -20.18
C ALA A 95 16.31 -10.67 -21.64
N ASP A 96 16.65 -9.42 -21.97
CA ASP A 96 16.31 -8.85 -23.27
C ASP A 96 17.53 -8.44 -24.10
N GLY A 97 17.99 -9.38 -24.93
CA GLY A 97 18.27 -9.02 -26.30
C GLY A 97 16.96 -8.55 -26.95
N GLU A 98 16.90 -7.25 -27.27
CA GLU A 98 15.85 -6.58 -28.04
C GLU A 98 14.43 -6.50 -27.43
N ALA A 99 14.11 -5.38 -26.75
CA ALA A 99 12.85 -4.69 -27.00
C ALA A 99 12.85 -3.23 -26.50
N SER A 100 12.61 -2.35 -27.47
CA SER A 100 12.26 -0.90 -27.50
C SER A 100 11.46 -0.26 -26.33
N SER A 101 11.00 -0.98 -25.31
CA SER A 101 10.12 -0.42 -24.26
C SER A 101 10.86 0.23 -23.07
N GLY A 102 12.19 0.11 -23.01
CA GLY A 102 13.00 0.63 -21.90
C GLY A 102 13.09 2.16 -21.79
N LYS A 103 12.70 2.91 -22.83
CA LYS A 103 12.80 4.38 -22.82
C LYS A 103 11.75 5.09 -21.94
N ILE A 104 10.59 4.48 -21.74
CA ILE A 104 9.46 5.12 -21.03
C ILE A 104 9.67 5.13 -19.51
N ILE A 105 10.38 4.12 -18.98
CA ILE A 105 10.57 3.97 -17.53
C ILE A 105 11.58 5.00 -16.99
N TRP A 106 12.65 5.31 -17.72
CA TRP A 106 13.68 6.22 -17.24
C TRP A 106 13.23 7.69 -17.25
N SER A 107 12.46 8.15 -18.25
CA SER A 107 11.98 9.54 -18.27
C SER A 107 11.02 9.85 -17.12
N LEU A 108 10.17 8.89 -16.71
CA LEU A 108 9.26 9.07 -15.57
C LEU A 108 9.99 9.15 -14.22
N LEU A 109 11.11 8.43 -14.07
CA LEU A 109 11.95 8.44 -12.86
C LEU A 109 12.69 9.78 -12.70
N ASP A 110 13.17 10.37 -13.81
CA ASP A 110 13.82 11.67 -13.78
C ASP A 110 12.83 12.79 -13.37
N ASP A 111 11.59 12.77 -13.89
CA ASP A 111 10.55 13.75 -13.55
C ASP A 111 10.07 13.65 -12.08
N LEU A 112 10.02 12.44 -11.52
CA LEU A 112 9.69 12.20 -10.10
C LEU A 112 10.84 12.60 -9.16
N SER A 113 12.09 12.48 -9.60
CA SER A 113 13.25 12.92 -8.81
C SER A 113 13.35 14.45 -8.74
N ALA A 114 12.97 15.14 -9.82
CA ALA A 114 12.99 16.61 -9.89
C ALA A 114 11.90 17.24 -9.00
N SER A 115 10.72 16.62 -8.90
CA SER A 115 9.60 17.11 -8.10
C SER A 115 9.76 16.97 -6.58
N ASN A 116 10.75 16.20 -6.11
CA ASN A 116 11.03 16.01 -4.68
C ASN A 116 12.19 16.89 -4.15
N SER A 117 12.70 17.82 -4.97
CA SER A 117 13.87 18.66 -4.66
C SER A 117 13.56 20.11 -4.24
N GLY A 118 12.28 20.48 -4.12
CA GLY A 118 11.82 21.65 -3.37
C GLY A 118 10.53 21.24 -2.68
N GLU A 119 10.41 21.23 -1.36
CA GLU A 119 10.62 22.37 -0.48
C GLU A 119 11.26 21.92 0.85
N SER A 120 12.43 22.48 1.17
CA SER A 120 12.97 22.55 2.52
C SER A 120 13.24 24.02 2.86
N GLU A 121 12.25 24.65 3.54
CA GLU A 121 12.31 25.76 4.53
C GLU A 121 13.05 27.08 4.17
N PRO A 122 12.92 28.22 4.90
CA PRO A 122 12.26 28.46 6.20
C PRO A 122 11.38 29.76 6.29
N GLN A 123 10.46 29.80 7.26
CA GLN A 123 10.36 30.84 8.31
C GLN A 123 9.22 30.54 9.30
#